data_AF-A0A7V9JS47-F1
#
_entry.id   AF-A0A7V9JS47-F1
#
_cell.length_a   1.000
_cell.length_b   1.000
_cell.length_c   1.000
_cell.angle_alpha   90.00
_cell.angle_beta   90.00
_cell.angle_gamma   90.00
#
_symmetry.space_group_name_H-M   'P 1'
#
loop_
_entity.id
_entity.type
_entity.pdbx_description
1 polymer ?
#
loop_
_entity_poly.entity_id
_entity_poly.type
_entity_poly.pdbx_seq_one_letter_code
_entity_poly.pdbx_strand_id
1 'polypeptide(L)'
;MTIPDPAPARSGGGAPPRLDIGLWRGLKFLLLVNIIPIVGITWIAFTWDERGIHLRDTIDHTTARTAAVILVACGLIALSSWLVMPVARWIRDYPAWQFRNHSRILWFLPMIGGFATWLVLAAAGIAAAIISVLAILSGLLRLLGK
;
A
#
# COMPACT_ATOMS: atom_id res chain seq x y z
N MET A 1 -54.36 -10.86 -27.16
CA MET A 1 -53.74 -11.48 -25.97
C MET A 1 -52.27 -11.67 -26.30
N THR A 2 -51.44 -10.68 -25.99
CA THR A 2 -50.00 -10.68 -26.28
C THR A 2 -49.28 -11.29 -25.09
N ILE A 3 -48.59 -12.41 -25.30
CA ILE A 3 -47.72 -13.03 -24.30
C ILE A 3 -46.53 -12.08 -24.11
N PRO A 4 -46.25 -11.56 -22.90
CA PRO A 4 -45.05 -10.76 -22.69
C PRO A 4 -43.82 -11.65 -22.92
N ASP A 5 -42.93 -11.20 -23.80
CA ASP A 5 -41.63 -11.83 -23.99
C ASP A 5 -40.93 -11.98 -22.64
N PRO A 6 -40.37 -13.16 -22.30
CA PRO A 6 -39.56 -13.30 -21.11
C PRO A 6 -38.35 -12.35 -21.28
N ALA A 7 -38.30 -11.33 -20.42
CA ALA A 7 -37.15 -10.44 -20.34
C ALA A 7 -35.87 -11.28 -20.31
N PRO A 8 -34.85 -10.97 -21.14
CA PRO A 8 -33.62 -11.74 -21.13
C PRO A 8 -33.08 -11.71 -19.70
N ALA A 9 -33.00 -12.89 -19.10
CA ALA A 9 -32.32 -13.07 -17.83
C ALA A 9 -30.92 -12.50 -18.02
N ARG A 10 -30.66 -11.32 -17.46
CA ARG A 10 -29.32 -10.76 -17.36
C ARG A 10 -28.55 -11.71 -16.45
N SER A 11 -27.96 -12.75 -17.03
CA SER A 11 -26.93 -13.55 -16.39
C SER A 11 -25.84 -12.57 -16.02
N GLY A 12 -25.74 -12.24 -14.73
CA GLY A 12 -24.75 -11.34 -14.15
C GLY A 12 -23.33 -11.92 -14.19
N GLY A 13 -22.89 -12.38 -15.36
CA GLY A 13 -21.51 -12.75 -15.64
C GLY A 13 -20.71 -11.49 -15.95
N GLY A 14 -20.46 -10.68 -14.91
CA GLY A 14 -19.52 -9.57 -15.02
C GLY A 14 -18.14 -10.08 -15.46
N ALA A 15 -17.39 -9.28 -16.22
CA ALA A 15 -16.05 -9.61 -16.68
C ALA A 15 -15.13 -10.08 -15.52
N PRO A 16 -14.12 -10.95 -15.80
CA PRO A 16 -13.21 -11.43 -14.76
C PRO A 16 -12.49 -10.26 -14.07
N PRO A 17 -12.26 -10.35 -12.74
CA PRO A 17 -11.56 -9.30 -12.01
C PRO A 17 -10.15 -9.13 -12.58
N ARG A 18 -9.88 -7.93 -13.10
CA ARG A 18 -8.57 -7.56 -13.62
C ARG A 18 -7.70 -7.11 -12.45
N LEU A 19 -6.44 -7.54 -12.45
CA LEU A 19 -5.44 -7.02 -11.54
C LEU A 19 -5.12 -5.58 -11.97
N ASP A 20 -5.86 -4.61 -11.46
CA ASP A 20 -5.54 -3.20 -11.62
C ASP A 20 -4.64 -2.78 -10.46
N ILE A 21 -3.34 -2.79 -10.73
CA ILE A 21 -2.32 -2.39 -9.75
C ILE A 21 -2.34 -0.86 -9.59
N GLY A 22 -3.09 -0.12 -10.43
CA GLY A 22 -3.25 1.32 -10.31
C GLY A 22 -1.92 2.08 -10.25
N LEU A 23 -0.83 1.51 -10.81
CA LEU A 23 0.56 1.91 -10.62
C LEU A 23 0.76 3.41 -10.78
N TRP A 24 0.05 4.02 -11.74
CA TRP A 24 0.16 5.44 -12.05
C TRP A 24 -0.58 6.35 -11.08
N ARG A 25 -1.73 5.90 -10.57
CA ARG A 25 -2.50 6.62 -9.55
C ARG A 25 -1.83 6.45 -8.18
N GLY A 26 -1.26 5.27 -7.95
CA GLY A 26 -0.30 5.00 -6.89
C GLY A 26 0.83 6.01 -6.93
N LEU A 27 1.63 6.06 -8.01
CA LEU A 27 2.86 6.87 -8.08
C LEU A 27 2.67 8.32 -7.70
N LYS A 28 1.56 8.92 -8.13
CA LYS A 28 1.19 10.29 -7.73
C LYS A 28 0.98 10.41 -6.22
N PHE A 29 0.32 9.43 -5.60
CA PHE A 29 0.10 9.38 -4.16
C PHE A 29 1.40 9.10 -3.38
N LEU A 30 2.32 8.27 -3.87
CA LEU A 30 3.64 8.06 -3.23
C LEU A 30 4.52 9.28 -3.35
N LEU A 31 4.53 9.97 -4.48
CA LEU A 31 5.14 11.30 -4.57
C LEU A 31 4.53 12.22 -3.51
N LEU A 32 3.21 12.30 -3.40
CA LEU A 32 2.56 13.16 -2.42
C LEU A 32 2.90 12.81 -0.96
N VAL A 33 2.84 11.53 -0.60
CA VAL A 33 3.06 11.05 0.77
C VAL A 33 4.55 11.03 1.13
N ASN A 34 5.44 10.79 0.17
CA ASN A 34 6.88 10.83 0.40
C ASN A 34 7.47 12.24 0.26
N ILE A 35 6.75 13.21 -0.33
CA ILE A 35 7.19 14.61 -0.34
C ILE A 35 7.43 15.08 1.09
N ILE A 36 6.57 14.75 2.06
CA ILE A 36 6.76 15.19 3.46
C ILE A 36 8.08 14.67 4.07
N PRO A 37 8.37 13.35 4.08
CA PRO A 37 9.65 12.86 4.60
C PRO A 37 10.85 13.27 3.74
N ILE A 38 10.70 13.36 2.41
CA ILE A 38 11.79 13.86 1.54
C ILE A 38 12.11 15.31 1.89
N VAL A 39 11.10 16.19 1.92
CA VAL A 39 11.25 17.59 2.31
C VAL A 39 11.78 17.73 3.74
N GLY A 40 11.33 16.89 4.67
CA GLY A 40 11.84 16.87 6.04
C GLY A 40 13.33 16.50 6.12
N ILE A 41 13.76 15.51 5.33
CA ILE A 41 15.18 15.10 5.26
C ILE A 41 16.00 16.16 4.55
N THR A 42 15.50 16.73 3.46
CA THR A 42 16.11 17.87 2.78
C THR A 42 16.29 19.03 3.76
N TRP A 43 15.25 19.39 4.52
CA TRP A 43 15.31 20.43 5.54
C TRP A 43 16.36 20.15 6.63
N ILE A 44 16.46 18.91 7.11
CA ILE A 44 17.47 18.52 8.12
C ILE A 44 18.89 18.52 7.53
N ALA A 45 19.04 18.20 6.25
CA ALA A 45 20.32 18.14 5.56
C ALA A 45 20.87 19.53 5.19
N PHE A 46 20.00 20.53 5.05
CA PHE A 46 20.38 21.89 4.70
C PHE A 46 20.34 22.83 5.91
N THR A 47 21.39 23.63 6.06
CA THR A 47 21.47 24.71 7.06
C THR A 47 21.51 26.04 6.32
N TRP A 48 20.81 27.04 6.86
CA TRP A 48 20.81 28.39 6.32
C TRP A 48 21.77 29.24 7.13
N ASP A 49 22.84 29.68 6.49
CA ASP A 49 23.81 30.62 7.07
C ASP A 49 23.85 31.90 6.21
N GLU A 50 24.53 32.94 6.69
CA GLU A 50 24.69 34.24 5.99
C GLU A 50 25.35 34.10 4.60
N ARG A 51 25.99 32.96 4.33
CA ARG A 51 26.64 32.62 3.05
C ARG A 51 25.75 31.83 2.07
N GLY A 52 24.53 31.47 2.47
CA GLY A 52 23.57 30.76 1.64
C GLY A 52 23.21 29.37 2.17
N ILE A 53 22.66 28.54 1.28
CA ILE A 53 22.24 27.17 1.59
C ILE A 53 23.47 26.26 1.53
N HIS A 54 23.88 25.74 2.69
CA HIS A 54 24.98 24.79 2.81
C HIS A 54 24.49 23.42 3.28
N LEU A 55 25.10 22.36 2.76
CA LEU A 55 24.91 21.02 3.29
C LEU A 55 25.52 20.98 4.70
N ARG A 56 24.81 20.41 5.68
CA ARG A 56 25.30 20.32 7.06
C ARG A 56 26.49 19.34 7.12
N ASP A 57 27.71 19.84 7.30
CA ASP A 57 28.92 18.99 7.36
C ASP A 57 28.98 18.07 8.59
N THR A 58 28.13 18.29 9.60
CA THR A 58 28.03 17.48 10.82
C THR A 58 26.61 16.91 10.99
N ILE A 59 26.23 15.99 10.10
CA ILE A 59 25.08 15.12 10.39
C ILE A 59 25.53 14.05 11.39
N ASP A 60 25.09 14.18 12.63
CA ASP A 60 25.26 13.15 13.67
C ASP A 60 24.77 11.79 13.12
N HIS A 61 25.59 10.74 13.25
CA HIS A 61 25.25 9.37 12.85
C HIS A 61 23.90 8.91 13.39
N THR A 62 23.52 9.41 14.58
CA THR A 62 22.23 9.13 15.21
C THR A 62 21.05 9.70 14.40
N THR A 63 21.20 10.92 13.87
CA THR A 63 20.21 11.61 13.05
C THR A 63 20.08 10.96 11.68
N ALA A 64 21.21 10.62 11.03
CA ALA A 64 21.22 9.91 9.76
C ALA A 64 20.53 8.54 9.86
N ARG A 65 20.82 7.77 10.91
CA ARG A 65 20.16 6.48 11.15
C ARG A 65 18.66 6.62 11.38
N THR A 66 18.22 7.66 12.10
CA THR A 66 16.80 7.91 12.35
C THR A 66 16.07 8.28 11.06
N ALA A 67 16.66 9.14 10.22
CA ALA A 67 16.12 9.48 8.90
C ALA A 67 16.03 8.25 7.97
N ALA A 68 17.03 7.38 7.98
CA ALA A 68 17.01 6.14 7.21
C ALA A 68 15.88 5.19 7.65
N VAL A 69 15.65 5.03 8.96
CA VAL A 69 14.55 4.22 9.49
C VAL A 69 13.19 4.79 9.06
N ILE A 70 13.02 6.12 9.12
CA ILE A 70 11.80 6.80 8.66
C ILE A 70 11.56 6.54 7.17
N LEU A 71 12.59 6.64 6.32
CA LEU A 71 12.47 6.35 4.88
C LEU A 71 12.08 4.90 4.62
N VAL A 72 12.72 3.95 5.29
CA VAL A 72 12.40 2.52 5.15
C VAL A 72 10.96 2.26 5.59
N ALA A 73 10.51 2.83 6.71
CA ALA A 73 9.13 2.72 7.20
C ALA A 73 8.12 3.28 6.17
N CYS A 74 8.37 4.45 5.59
CA CYS A 74 7.55 5.00 4.52
C CYS A 74 7.51 4.09 3.28
N GLY A 75 8.65 3.53 2.89
CA GLY A 75 8.75 2.58 1.79
C GLY A 75 7.94 1.30 2.04
N LEU A 76 7.96 0.77 3.27
CA LEU A 76 7.17 -0.41 3.65
C LEU A 76 5.66 -0.13 3.61
N ILE A 77 5.21 1.03 4.07
CA ILE A 77 3.80 1.45 3.97
C ILE A 77 3.38 1.53 2.50
N ALA A 78 4.21 2.17 1.67
CA ALA A 78 3.93 2.29 0.24
C ALA A 78 3.85 0.93 -0.45
N LEU A 79 4.82 0.04 -0.21
CA LEU A 79 4.84 -1.30 -0.77
C LEU A 79 3.64 -2.14 -0.34
N SER A 80 3.28 -2.08 0.94
CA SER A 80 2.11 -2.78 1.51
C SER A 80 0.81 -2.31 0.86
N SER A 81 0.61 -0.99 0.77
CA SER A 81 -0.62 -0.41 0.22
C SER A 81 -0.76 -0.61 -1.30
N TRP A 82 0.34 -0.68 -2.04
CA TRP A 82 0.30 -0.75 -3.51
C TRP A 82 0.43 -2.13 -4.11
N LEU A 83 1.26 -2.98 -3.52
CA LEU A 83 1.54 -4.29 -4.09
C LEU A 83 0.77 -5.32 -3.30
N VAL A 84 0.99 -5.36 -1.99
CA VAL A 84 0.46 -6.42 -1.14
C VAL A 84 -1.06 -6.39 -1.12
N MET A 85 -1.67 -5.21 -0.93
CA MET A 85 -3.13 -5.12 -0.79
C MET A 85 -3.90 -5.39 -2.10
N PRO A 86 -3.51 -4.84 -3.27
CA PRO A 86 -4.17 -5.16 -4.54
C PRO A 86 -3.98 -6.61 -4.96
N VAL A 87 -2.78 -7.17 -4.76
CA VAL A 87 -2.50 -8.58 -5.04
C VAL A 87 -3.31 -9.47 -4.11
N ALA A 88 -3.36 -9.18 -2.81
CA ALA A 88 -4.17 -9.92 -1.85
C ALA A 88 -5.66 -9.90 -2.24
N ARG A 89 -6.19 -8.73 -2.62
CA ARG A 89 -7.58 -8.60 -3.08
C ARG A 89 -7.82 -9.41 -4.35
N TRP A 90 -6.91 -9.35 -5.31
CA TRP A 90 -7.01 -10.11 -6.54
C TRP A 90 -6.98 -11.63 -6.31
N ILE A 91 -6.08 -12.12 -5.44
CA ILE A 91 -5.99 -13.52 -5.03
C ILE A 91 -7.31 -14.02 -4.40
N ARG A 92 -8.05 -13.15 -3.71
CA ARG A 92 -9.37 -13.48 -3.16
C ARG A 92 -10.47 -13.41 -4.22
N ASP A 93 -10.49 -12.34 -5.01
CA ASP A 93 -11.60 -12.02 -5.90
C ASP A 93 -11.60 -12.91 -7.16
N TYR A 94 -10.43 -13.36 -7.62
CA TYR A 94 -10.31 -14.22 -8.80
C TYR A 94 -10.90 -15.63 -8.59
N PRO A 95 -10.54 -16.40 -7.54
CA PRO A 95 -11.20 -17.67 -7.24
C PRO A 95 -12.68 -17.51 -6.92
N ALA A 96 -13.07 -16.41 -6.27
CA ALA A 96 -14.47 -16.13 -5.97
C ALA A 96 -15.31 -15.91 -7.25
N TRP A 97 -14.74 -15.24 -8.26
CA TRP A 97 -15.36 -15.10 -9.56
C TRP A 97 -15.47 -16.45 -10.28
N GLN A 98 -14.40 -17.25 -10.26
CA GLN A 98 -14.40 -18.59 -10.86
C GLN A 98 -15.44 -19.52 -10.21
N PHE A 99 -15.59 -19.47 -8.88
CA PHE A 99 -16.61 -20.22 -8.16
C PHE A 99 -18.05 -19.84 -8.55
N ARG A 100 -18.30 -18.58 -8.92
CA ARG A 100 -19.63 -18.09 -9.33
C ARG A 100 -19.96 -18.45 -10.77
N ASN A 101 -18.97 -18.49 -11.66
CA ASN A 101 -19.17 -18.65 -13.11
C ASN A 101 -18.85 -20.07 -13.63
N HIS A 102 -18.14 -20.90 -12.85
CA HIS A 102 -17.75 -22.27 -13.22
C HIS A 102 -18.16 -23.30 -12.14
N SER A 103 -17.67 -24.53 -12.26
CA SER A 103 -17.99 -25.63 -11.33
C SER A 103 -17.59 -25.30 -9.89
N ARG A 104 -18.59 -25.21 -9.00
CA ARG A 104 -18.42 -24.85 -7.58
C ARG A 104 -17.49 -25.81 -6.83
N ILE A 105 -17.49 -27.10 -7.18
CA ILE A 105 -16.72 -28.14 -6.49
C ILE A 105 -15.22 -27.96 -6.74
N LEU A 106 -14.82 -27.70 -7.99
CA LEU A 106 -13.42 -27.51 -8.37
C LEU A 106 -12.83 -26.21 -7.79
N TRP A 107 -13.66 -25.19 -7.58
CA TRP A 107 -13.23 -23.86 -7.16
C TRP A 107 -13.41 -23.56 -5.66
N PHE A 108 -13.94 -24.51 -4.88
CA PHE A 108 -14.07 -24.34 -3.42
C PHE A 108 -12.71 -24.29 -2.70
N LEU A 109 -11.80 -25.23 -3.02
CA LEU A 109 -10.46 -25.27 -2.42
C LEU A 109 -9.64 -24.01 -2.75
N PRO A 110 -9.56 -23.57 -4.02
CA PRO A 110 -8.90 -22.31 -4.38
C PRO A 110 -9.54 -21.08 -3.74
N MET A 111 -10.87 -21.06 -3.52
CA MET A 111 -11.54 -19.96 -2.83
C MET A 111 -11.10 -19.83 -1.37
N ILE A 112 -11.09 -20.94 -0.62
CA ILE A 112 -10.63 -20.93 0.78
C ILE A 112 -9.16 -20.54 0.85
N GLY A 113 -8.32 -21.11 -0.03
CA GLY A 113 -6.91 -20.76 -0.11
C GLY A 113 -6.69 -19.27 -0.38
N GLY A 114 -7.37 -18.72 -1.38
CA GLY A 114 -7.29 -17.30 -1.71
C GLY A 114 -7.76 -16.39 -0.58
N PHE A 115 -8.81 -16.78 0.14
CA PHE A 115 -9.30 -16.04 1.31
C PHE A 115 -8.31 -16.08 2.48
N ALA A 116 -7.74 -17.24 2.79
CA ALA A 116 -6.73 -17.39 3.84
C ALA A 116 -5.47 -16.56 3.53
N THR A 117 -4.97 -16.64 2.29
CA THR A 117 -3.82 -15.84 1.84
C THR A 117 -4.11 -14.34 1.93
N TRP A 118 -5.31 -13.90 1.53
CA TRP A 118 -5.72 -12.50 1.68
C TRP A 118 -5.71 -12.06 3.15
N LEU A 119 -6.21 -12.88 4.07
CA LEU A 119 -6.29 -12.55 5.49
C LEU A 119 -4.89 -12.41 6.12
N VAL A 120 -3.97 -13.31 5.77
CA VAL A 120 -2.56 -13.24 6.21
C VAL A 120 -1.87 -11.98 5.66
N LEU A 121 -2.01 -11.70 4.35
CA LEU A 121 -1.40 -10.53 3.73
C LEU A 121 -1.99 -9.22 4.25
N ALA A 122 -3.31 -9.16 4.50
CA ALA A 122 -3.95 -8.00 5.09
C ALA A 122 -3.48 -7.75 6.52
N ALA A 123 -3.42 -8.79 7.36
CA ALA A 123 -2.91 -8.69 8.72
C ALA A 123 -1.44 -8.23 8.76
N ALA A 124 -0.59 -8.84 7.92
CA ALA A 124 0.81 -8.43 7.79
C ALA A 124 0.94 -6.98 7.31
N GLY A 125 0.12 -6.56 6.34
CA GLY A 125 0.11 -5.20 5.82
C GLY A 125 -0.31 -4.16 6.87
N ILE A 126 -1.32 -4.47 7.69
CA ILE A 126 -1.76 -3.63 8.81
C ILE A 126 -0.67 -3.55 9.88
N ALA A 127 -0.09 -4.68 10.28
CA ALA A 127 0.98 -4.72 11.27
C ALA A 127 2.20 -3.90 10.81
N ALA A 128 2.61 -4.06 9.54
CA ALA A 128 3.70 -3.28 8.95
C ALA A 128 3.38 -1.77 8.95
N ALA A 129 2.13 -1.39 8.65
CA ALA A 129 1.72 0.01 8.70
C ALA A 129 1.78 0.59 10.12
N ILE A 130 1.28 -0.13 11.12
CA ILE A 130 1.32 0.28 12.54
C ILE A 130 2.77 0.45 13.00
N ILE A 131 3.62 -0.56 12.76
CA ILE A 131 5.05 -0.50 13.14
C ILE A 131 5.74 0.68 12.47
N SER A 132 5.45 0.91 11.19
CA SER A 132 6.04 2.01 10.43
C SER A 132 5.60 3.38 10.98
N VAL A 133 4.33 3.56 11.32
CA VAL A 133 3.83 4.80 11.96
C VAL A 133 4.50 5.03 13.32
N LEU A 134 4.63 3.99 14.14
CA LEU A 134 5.31 4.07 15.44
C LEU A 134 6.80 4.42 15.28
N ALA A 135 7.48 3.85 14.27
CA ALA A 135 8.86 4.17 13.95
C ALA A 135 9.03 5.63 13.51
N ILE A 136 8.08 6.16 12.74
CA ILE A 136 8.08 7.56 12.31
C ILE A 136 7.86 8.50 13.50
N LEU A 137 6.84 8.24 14.33
CA LEU A 137 6.55 9.05 15.52
C LEU A 137 7.73 9.07 16.51
N SER A 138 8.27 7.91 16.83
CA SER A 138 9.43 7.80 17.73
C SER A 138 10.67 8.50 17.16
N GLY A 139 10.90 8.38 15.85
CA GLY A 139 11.96 9.11 15.15
C GLY A 139 11.77 10.63 15.23
N LEU A 140 10.57 11.14 14.96
CA LEU A 140 10.25 12.57 15.03
C LEU A 140 10.39 13.13 16.44
N LEU A 141 9.87 12.44 17.46
CA LEU A 141 10.00 12.86 18.86
C LEU A 141 11.47 12.95 19.28
N ARG A 142 12.30 12.01 18.82
CA ARG A 142 13.74 12.00 19.11
C ARG A 142 14.49 13.13 18.40
N LEU A 143 14.00 13.59 17.25
CA LEU A 143 14.56 14.73 16.52
C LEU A 143 14.12 16.08 17.12
N LEU A 144 12.92 16.17 17.71
CA LEU A 144 12.38 17.38 18.32
C LEU A 144 12.86 17.62 19.76
N GLY A 145 13.20 16.55 20.50
CA GLY A 145 13.72 16.63 21.87
C GLY A 145 15.23 16.84 21.99
N LYS A 146 15.92 17.00 20.86
CA LYS A 146 17.31 17.46 20.77
C LYS A 146 17.31 18.93 20.34
#